data_AF-A0A3M2HTY2-F1
#
_entry.id   AF-A0A3M2HTY2-F1
#
_cell.length_a   1.000
_cell.length_b   1.000
_cell.length_c   1.000
_cell.angle_alpha   90.00
_cell.angle_beta   90.00
_cell.angle_gamma   90.00
#
_symmetry.space_group_name_H-M   'P 1'
#
loop_
_entity.id
_entity.type
_entity.pdbx_description
1 polymer ?
#
loop_
_entity_poly.entity_id
_entity_poly.type
_entity_poly.pdbx_seq_one_letter_code
_entity_poly.pdbx_strand_id
1 'polypeptide(L)'
;MKDTNRVMQSYGRCCASPDFFDDFYASFLASSPAVREKFVKTDMAAQKHLLRAGILNLVLFARGMPDTKLQALGRSHSRAHLDIRPELYDLWAAALLKTIGQHDRQLEKQDLEAWNAVLNKGIDVIKSHY
;
A
#
# COMPACT_ATOMS: atom_id res chain seq x y z
N MET A 1 14.30 9.84 -8.35
CA MET A 1 15.27 8.71 -8.35
C MET A 1 15.78 8.35 -6.96
N LYS A 2 16.17 9.32 -6.12
CA LYS A 2 16.68 9.04 -4.77
C LYS A 2 15.60 8.39 -3.87
N ASP A 3 14.40 8.95 -3.86
CA ASP A 3 13.31 8.50 -2.98
C ASP A 3 12.78 7.12 -3.36
N THR A 4 12.61 6.84 -4.65
CA THR A 4 12.18 5.51 -5.10
C THR A 4 13.23 4.43 -4.85
N ASN A 5 14.52 4.77 -4.81
CA ASN A 5 15.56 3.82 -4.40
C ASN A 5 15.51 3.53 -2.89
N ARG A 6 15.29 4.55 -2.05
CA ARG A 6 15.08 4.39 -0.60
C ARG A 6 13.91 3.46 -0.30
N VAL A 7 12.77 3.74 -0.95
CA VAL A 7 11.56 2.93 -0.80
C VAL A 7 11.80 1.48 -1.23
N MET A 8 12.50 1.23 -2.35
CA MET A 8 12.82 -0.15 -2.76
C MET A 8 13.73 -0.89 -1.77
N GLN A 9 14.73 -0.21 -1.19
CA GLN A 9 15.62 -0.81 -0.20
C GLN A 9 14.86 -1.15 1.10
N SER A 10 14.08 -0.19 1.60
CA SER A 10 13.21 -0.38 2.77
C SER A 10 12.19 -1.49 2.54
N TYR A 11 11.56 -1.51 1.37
CA TYR A 11 10.60 -2.56 1.01
C TYR A 11 11.24 -3.94 0.90
N GLY A 12 12.48 -4.02 0.39
CA GLY A 12 13.25 -5.27 0.37
C GLY A 12 13.50 -5.83 1.76
N ARG A 13 13.85 -4.98 2.73
CA ARG A 13 14.03 -5.38 4.15
C ARG A 13 12.72 -5.80 4.79
N CYS A 14 11.63 -5.06 4.55
CA CYS A 14 10.29 -5.44 5.01
C CYS A 14 9.87 -6.80 4.45
N CYS A 15 10.06 -7.03 3.16
CA CYS A 15 9.74 -8.30 2.48
C CYS A 15 10.59 -9.49 2.93
N ALA A 16 11.76 -9.24 3.54
CA ALA A 16 12.60 -10.27 4.15
C ALA A 16 12.14 -10.62 5.58
N SER A 17 11.26 -9.80 6.18
CA SER A 17 10.62 -10.12 7.44
C SER A 17 9.38 -10.99 7.20
N PRO A 18 9.31 -12.22 7.74
CA PRO A 18 8.21 -13.16 7.45
C PRO A 18 6.82 -12.62 7.78
N ASP A 19 6.68 -11.87 8.88
CA ASP A 19 5.39 -11.46 9.42
C ASP A 19 4.88 -10.12 8.86
N PHE A 20 5.65 -9.45 7.99
CA PHE A 20 5.35 -8.08 7.54
C PHE A 20 3.95 -7.90 6.96
N PHE A 21 3.50 -8.81 6.10
CA PHE A 21 2.17 -8.69 5.48
C PHE A 21 1.04 -9.09 6.46
N ASP A 22 1.35 -9.92 7.44
CA ASP A 22 0.41 -10.37 8.46
C ASP A 22 0.15 -9.22 9.44
N ASP A 23 1.22 -8.59 9.91
CA ASP A 23 1.18 -7.41 10.77
C ASP A 23 0.55 -6.21 10.06
N PHE A 24 0.79 -6.04 8.76
CA PHE A 24 0.10 -5.04 7.95
C PHE A 24 -1.42 -5.23 8.01
N TYR A 25 -1.92 -6.44 7.70
CA TYR A 25 -3.36 -6.68 7.68
C TYR A 25 -3.97 -6.66 9.08
N ALA A 26 -3.27 -7.13 10.10
CA ALA A 26 -3.70 -6.98 11.49
C ALA A 26 -3.90 -5.50 11.85
N SER A 27 -2.92 -4.66 11.52
CA SER A 27 -2.97 -3.20 11.74
C SER A 27 -4.09 -2.54 10.93
N PHE A 28 -4.23 -2.89 9.65
CA PHE A 28 -5.20 -2.27 8.76
C PHE A 28 -6.64 -2.67 9.10
N LEU A 29 -6.90 -3.95 9.38
CA LEU A 29 -8.23 -4.42 9.79
C LEU A 29 -8.61 -3.89 11.19
N ALA A 30 -7.65 -3.63 12.07
CA ALA A 30 -7.92 -2.98 13.35
C ALA A 30 -8.29 -1.50 13.21
N SER A 31 -7.88 -0.83 12.12
CA SER A 31 -8.01 0.63 11.96
C SER A 31 -9.45 1.15 11.87
N SER A 32 -10.39 0.35 11.33
CA SER A 32 -11.79 0.77 11.19
C SER A 32 -12.73 -0.42 10.94
N PRO A 33 -13.96 -0.42 11.49
CA PRO A 33 -15.00 -1.37 11.11
C PRO A 33 -15.29 -1.37 9.60
N ALA A 34 -15.26 -0.19 8.96
CA ALA A 34 -15.50 -0.07 7.52
C ALA A 34 -14.40 -0.76 6.69
N VAL A 35 -13.16 -0.77 7.18
CA VAL A 35 -12.08 -1.55 6.56
C VAL A 35 -12.37 -3.03 6.72
N ARG A 36 -12.67 -3.52 7.93
CA ARG A 36 -12.96 -4.95 8.17
C ARG A 36 -14.05 -5.48 7.27
N GLU A 37 -15.13 -4.72 7.10
CA GLU A 37 -16.27 -5.09 6.27
C GLU A 37 -15.86 -5.41 4.82
N LYS A 38 -14.93 -4.65 4.25
CA LYS A 38 -14.42 -4.86 2.88
C LYS A 38 -13.63 -6.18 2.72
N PHE A 39 -13.21 -6.82 3.80
CA PHE A 39 -12.40 -8.05 3.77
C PHE A 39 -13.12 -9.30 4.31
N VAL A 40 -14.40 -9.23 4.71
CA VAL A 40 -15.13 -10.36 5.33
C VAL A 40 -15.14 -11.62 4.45
N LYS A 41 -15.15 -11.46 3.12
CA LYS A 41 -15.19 -12.57 2.14
C LYS A 41 -13.90 -12.67 1.33
N THR A 42 -12.79 -12.26 1.90
CA THR A 42 -11.49 -12.24 1.22
C THR A 42 -10.62 -13.42 1.65
N ASP A 43 -10.06 -14.13 0.69
CA ASP A 43 -8.94 -15.04 0.95
C ASP A 43 -7.71 -14.20 1.32
N MET A 44 -7.42 -14.12 2.62
CA MET A 44 -6.34 -13.30 3.14
C MET A 44 -4.95 -13.81 2.73
N ALA A 45 -4.79 -15.10 2.42
CA ALA A 45 -3.51 -15.62 1.94
C ALA A 45 -3.24 -15.11 0.52
N ALA A 46 -4.20 -15.25 -0.39
CA ALA A 46 -4.12 -14.68 -1.74
C ALA A 46 -3.97 -13.15 -1.71
N GLN A 47 -4.69 -12.49 -0.82
CA GLN A 47 -4.71 -11.04 -0.69
C GLN A 47 -3.35 -10.45 -0.25
N LYS A 48 -2.57 -11.17 0.56
CA LYS A 48 -1.18 -10.78 0.91
C LYS A 48 -0.27 -10.81 -0.32
N HIS A 49 -0.40 -11.79 -1.19
CA HIS A 49 0.34 -11.84 -2.45
C HIS A 49 -0.04 -10.68 -3.40
N LEU A 50 -1.34 -10.37 -3.50
CA LEU A 50 -1.83 -9.24 -4.29
C LEU A 50 -1.31 -7.91 -3.75
N LEU A 51 -1.28 -7.72 -2.43
CA LEU A 51 -0.72 -6.52 -1.80
C LEU A 51 0.77 -6.36 -2.12
N ARG A 52 1.56 -7.45 -2.06
CA ARG A 52 2.99 -7.40 -2.40
C ARG A 52 3.21 -6.87 -3.82
N ALA A 53 2.40 -7.34 -4.78
CA ALA A 53 2.42 -6.87 -6.16
C ALA A 53 1.90 -5.42 -6.29
N GLY A 54 0.85 -5.07 -5.53
CA GLY A 54 0.26 -3.73 -5.50
C GLY A 54 1.27 -2.66 -5.06
N ILE A 55 1.97 -2.88 -3.94
CA ILE A 55 3.02 -1.97 -3.46
C ILE A 55 4.12 -1.82 -4.51
N LEU A 56 4.56 -2.92 -5.13
CA LEU A 56 5.57 -2.86 -6.19
C LEU A 56 5.09 -2.02 -7.38
N ASN A 57 3.82 -2.15 -7.79
CA ASN A 57 3.26 -1.33 -8.88
C ASN A 57 3.25 0.17 -8.54
N LEU A 58 2.94 0.56 -7.29
CA LEU A 58 3.03 1.95 -6.84
C LEU A 58 4.46 2.48 -6.96
N VAL A 59 5.46 1.69 -6.55
CA VAL A 59 6.87 2.07 -6.65
C VAL A 59 7.32 2.18 -8.11
N LEU A 60 6.95 1.23 -8.95
CA LEU A 60 7.27 1.24 -10.39
C LEU A 60 6.68 2.46 -11.09
N PHE A 61 5.43 2.82 -10.78
CA PHE A 61 4.82 4.05 -11.27
C PHE A 61 5.58 5.30 -10.81
N ALA A 62 5.97 5.37 -9.54
CA ALA A 62 6.78 6.48 -9.03
C ALA A 62 8.15 6.58 -9.73
N ARG A 63 8.68 5.47 -10.27
CA ARG A 63 9.92 5.39 -11.08
C ARG A 63 9.71 5.77 -12.56
N GLY A 64 8.50 6.10 -12.98
CA GLY A 64 8.20 6.55 -14.34
C GLY A 64 7.62 5.48 -15.26
N MET A 65 7.25 4.30 -14.74
CA MET A 65 6.47 3.34 -15.52
C MET A 65 5.06 3.90 -15.81
N PRO A 66 4.41 3.49 -16.92
CA PRO A 66 3.04 3.90 -17.23
C PRO A 66 2.06 3.59 -16.09
N ASP A 67 1.07 4.46 -15.91
CA ASP A 67 0.04 4.36 -14.88
C ASP A 67 -1.06 3.32 -15.20
N THR A 68 -0.99 2.63 -16.34
CA THR A 68 -2.03 1.71 -16.83
C THR A 68 -2.49 0.69 -15.78
N LYS A 69 -1.55 0.17 -14.98
CA LYS A 69 -1.88 -0.75 -13.88
C LYS A 69 -2.59 -0.04 -12.72
N LEU A 70 -2.21 1.19 -12.40
CA LEU A 70 -2.86 1.98 -11.35
C LEU A 70 -4.25 2.44 -11.79
N GLN A 71 -4.45 2.79 -13.06
CA GLN A 71 -5.79 3.07 -13.59
C GLN A 71 -6.69 1.83 -13.54
N ALA A 72 -6.15 0.65 -13.85
CA ALA A 72 -6.91 -0.60 -13.71
C ALA A 72 -7.28 -0.89 -12.24
N LEU A 73 -6.36 -0.62 -11.30
CA LEU A 73 -6.66 -0.68 -9.86
C LEU A 73 -7.69 0.37 -9.43
N GLY A 74 -7.59 1.61 -9.93
CA GLY A 74 -8.56 2.68 -9.69
C GLY A 74 -9.95 2.28 -10.13
N ARG A 75 -10.08 1.73 -11.34
CA ARG A 75 -11.36 1.19 -11.83
C ARG A 75 -11.87 0.07 -10.93
N SER A 76 -11.06 -0.90 -10.53
CA SER A 76 -11.54 -1.97 -9.65
C SER A 76 -11.95 -1.48 -8.25
N HIS A 77 -11.31 -0.42 -7.75
CA HIS A 77 -11.59 0.17 -6.43
C HIS A 77 -12.68 1.24 -6.44
N SER A 78 -13.18 1.61 -7.62
CA SER A 78 -14.16 2.69 -7.77
C SER A 78 -15.49 2.40 -7.08
N ARG A 79 -16.32 3.43 -6.97
CA ARG A 79 -17.69 3.31 -6.45
C ARG A 79 -18.54 2.29 -7.21
N ALA A 80 -18.27 2.09 -8.50
CA ALA A 80 -19.02 1.15 -9.35
C ALA A 80 -18.60 -0.32 -9.16
N HIS A 81 -17.48 -0.58 -8.49
CA HIS A 81 -16.92 -1.90 -8.30
C HIS A 81 -16.76 -2.25 -6.81
N LEU A 82 -15.54 -2.23 -6.26
CA LEU A 82 -15.32 -2.59 -4.86
C LEU A 82 -15.81 -1.51 -3.87
N ASP A 83 -16.12 -0.31 -4.36
CA ASP A 83 -16.65 0.82 -3.58
C ASP A 83 -15.72 1.18 -2.41
N ILE A 84 -14.44 1.39 -2.72
CA ILE A 84 -13.43 1.75 -1.72
C ILE A 84 -13.41 3.26 -1.57
N ARG A 85 -14.09 3.75 -0.51
CA ARG A 85 -14.16 5.18 -0.20
C ARG A 85 -12.75 5.80 -0.09
N PRO A 86 -12.50 7.00 -0.65
CA PRO A 86 -11.18 7.63 -0.65
C PRO A 86 -10.51 7.77 0.73
N GLU A 87 -11.31 7.97 1.79
CA GLU A 87 -10.83 8.05 3.18
C GLU A 87 -10.15 6.75 3.68
N LEU A 88 -10.48 5.59 3.12
CA LEU A 88 -9.90 4.31 3.55
C LEU A 88 -8.43 4.16 3.13
N TYR A 89 -7.98 4.92 2.12
CA TYR A 89 -6.58 4.92 1.70
C TYR A 89 -5.66 5.61 2.71
N ASP A 90 -6.18 6.55 3.49
CA ASP A 90 -5.40 7.23 4.52
C ASP A 90 -5.13 6.26 5.69
N LEU A 91 -6.13 5.44 6.03
CA LEU A 91 -5.99 4.32 6.96
C LEU A 91 -5.02 3.25 6.43
N TRP A 92 -5.10 2.94 5.14
CA TRP A 92 -4.20 1.98 4.48
C TRP A 92 -2.75 2.46 4.53
N ALA A 93 -2.50 3.73 4.19
CA ALA A 93 -1.16 4.31 4.20
C ALA A 93 -0.60 4.38 5.63
N ALA A 94 -1.42 4.80 6.61
CA ALA A 94 -1.02 4.82 8.01
C ALA A 94 -0.68 3.42 8.54
N ALA A 95 -1.48 2.40 8.21
CA ALA A 95 -1.22 1.02 8.58
C ALA A 95 0.08 0.50 7.95
N LEU A 96 0.33 0.81 6.67
CA LEU A 96 1.55 0.42 5.97
C LEU A 96 2.80 1.08 6.58
N LEU A 97 2.77 2.40 6.81
CA LEU A 97 3.90 3.12 7.40
C LEU A 97 4.21 2.66 8.83
N LYS A 98 3.17 2.42 9.64
CA LYS A 98 3.33 1.83 10.98
C LYS A 98 4.03 0.48 10.89
N THR A 99 3.59 -0.38 9.98
CA THR A 99 4.16 -1.72 9.79
C THR A 99 5.59 -1.64 9.28
N ILE A 100 5.90 -0.75 8.33
CA ILE A 100 7.29 -0.52 7.89
C ILE A 100 8.18 -0.16 9.08
N GLY A 101 7.72 0.70 10.00
CA GLY A 101 8.44 1.04 11.23
C GLY A 101 8.72 -0.13 12.16
N GLN A 102 7.94 -1.21 12.09
CA GLN A 102 8.12 -2.42 12.90
C GLN A 102 9.09 -3.42 12.24
N HIS A 103 9.16 -3.45 10.91
CA HIS A 103 9.90 -4.48 10.16
C HIS A 103 11.19 -3.98 9.49
N ASP A 104 11.34 -2.67 9.29
CA ASP A 104 12.57 -2.07 8.77
C ASP A 104 13.44 -1.50 9.90
N ARG A 105 14.39 -2.30 10.40
CA ARG A 105 15.33 -1.88 11.47
C ARG A 105 16.30 -0.77 11.05
N GLN A 106 16.40 -0.48 9.75
CA GLN A 106 17.25 0.58 9.21
C GLN A 106 16.41 1.78 8.75
N LEU A 107 15.13 1.85 9.13
CA LEU A 107 14.25 2.91 8.68
C LEU A 107 14.70 4.25 9.27
N GLU A 108 15.01 5.19 8.38
CA GLU A 108 15.32 6.56 8.75
C GLU A 108 14.17 7.50 8.41
N LYS A 109 14.18 8.71 9.01
CA LYS A 109 13.16 9.74 8.76
C LYS A 109 12.96 10.03 7.26
N GLN A 110 14.07 10.12 6.52
CA GLN A 110 14.08 10.34 5.08
C GLN A 110 13.45 9.19 4.27
N ASP A 111 13.47 7.96 4.80
CA ASP A 111 12.82 6.82 4.14
C ASP A 111 11.30 6.87 4.36
N LEU A 112 10.84 7.29 5.55
CA LEU A 112 9.42 7.54 5.82
C LEU A 112 8.85 8.68 4.95
N GLU A 113 9.60 9.76 4.77
CA GLU A 113 9.22 10.86 3.86
C GLU A 113 9.13 10.36 2.41
N ALA A 114 10.10 9.56 1.97
CA ALA A 114 10.11 8.95 0.65
C ALA A 114 8.92 7.98 0.46
N TRP A 115 8.60 7.16 1.45
CA TRP A 115 7.42 6.29 1.43
C TRP A 115 6.13 7.08 1.27
N ASN A 116 5.92 8.14 2.07
CA ASN A 116 4.74 9.00 1.94
C ASN A 116 4.62 9.58 0.53
N ALA A 117 5.70 10.15 -0.02
CA ALA A 117 5.68 10.74 -1.36
C ALA A 117 5.36 9.70 -2.45
N VAL A 118 5.97 8.51 -2.39
CA VAL A 118 5.76 7.43 -3.37
C VAL A 118 4.34 6.87 -3.29
N LEU A 119 3.83 6.61 -2.08
CA LEU A 119 2.49 6.06 -1.89
C LEU A 119 1.42 7.05 -2.36
N ASN A 120 1.50 8.31 -1.92
CA ASN A 120 0.50 9.35 -2.25
C ASN A 120 0.40 9.54 -3.76
N LYS A 121 1.53 9.60 -4.48
CA LYS A 121 1.53 9.74 -5.94
C LYS A 121 0.70 8.66 -6.65
N GLY A 122 0.76 7.42 -6.21
CA GLY A 122 -0.02 6.33 -6.80
C GLY A 122 -1.45 6.23 -6.25
N ILE A 123 -1.64 6.51 -4.96
CA ILE A 123 -2.97 6.56 -4.32
C ILE A 123 -3.84 7.62 -4.99
N ASP A 124 -3.29 8.78 -5.35
CA ASP A 124 -4.03 9.86 -6.03
C ASP A 124 -4.60 9.41 -7.38
N VAL A 125 -3.86 8.60 -8.13
CA VAL A 125 -4.34 8.00 -9.39
C VAL A 125 -5.47 7.01 -9.14
N ILE A 126 -5.39 6.22 -8.07
CA ILE A 126 -6.43 5.25 -7.73
C ILE A 126 -7.70 6.00 -7.28
N LYS A 127 -7.55 7.00 -6.39
CA LYS A 127 -8.65 7.83 -5.88
C LYS A 127 -9.37 8.62 -6.99
N SER A 128 -8.68 9.03 -8.05
CA SER A 128 -9.30 9.79 -9.15
C SER A 128 -10.33 8.99 -9.97
N HIS A 129 -10.41 7.67 -9.76
CA HIS A 129 -11.35 6.79 -10.42
C HIS A 129 -12.58 6.44 -9.56
N TYR A 130 -12.67 6.93 -8.32
CA TYR A 130 -13.79 6.65 -7.41
C TYR A 130 -15.09 7.33 -7.87
#